data_AF-A0A211ZTW3-F1
#
_entry.id   AF-A0A211ZTW3-F1
#
_cell.length_a   1.000
_cell.length_b   1.000
_cell.length_c   1.000
_cell.angle_alpha   90.00
_cell.angle_beta   90.00
_cell.angle_gamma   90.00
#
_symmetry.space_group_name_H-M   'P 1'
#
loop_
_entity.id
_entity.type
_entity.pdbx_description
1 polymer ?
#
loop_
_entity_poly.entity_id
_entity_poly.type
_entity_poly.pdbx_seq_one_letter_code
_entity_poly.pdbx_strand_id
1 'polypeptide(L)'
;MDGLTPADLKTRFPGFAAVADATVQTALDEAALLAGADWTSVPDARLGRLLLAAHILTLDGQGSGAEAAAFAAGGFSRMRSGALELERPHSAEAEPGALGSTSYGRRFLELLQRNVPAVTVV
;
A
#
# COMPACT_ATOMS: atom_id res chain seq x y z
N MET A 1 4.70 22.68 2.33
CA MET A 1 3.62 21.69 2.34
C MET A 1 3.49 21.17 0.92
N ASP A 2 4.30 20.18 0.56
CA ASP A 2 4.24 19.57 -0.78
C ASP A 2 3.01 18.67 -0.86
N GLY A 3 1.88 19.32 -1.17
CA GLY A 3 0.55 18.74 -1.20
C GLY A 3 0.39 17.77 -2.37
N LEU A 4 0.39 16.48 -2.07
CA LEU A 4 -0.15 15.47 -2.98
C LEU A 4 -1.64 15.71 -3.14
N THR A 5 -2.08 15.85 -4.39
CA THR A 5 -3.48 16.07 -4.71
C THR A 5 -4.15 14.77 -5.17
N PRO A 6 -5.50 14.69 -5.12
CA PRO A 6 -6.23 13.58 -5.71
C PRO A 6 -5.93 13.40 -7.20
N ALA A 7 -5.68 14.50 -7.92
CA ALA A 7 -5.30 14.48 -9.32
C ALA A 7 -3.97 13.74 -9.53
N ASP A 8 -2.95 13.97 -8.69
CA ASP A 8 -1.67 13.26 -8.79
C ASP A 8 -1.85 11.74 -8.68
N LEU A 9 -2.68 11.31 -7.73
CA LEU A 9 -2.98 9.89 -7.53
C LEU A 9 -3.72 9.31 -8.73
N LYS A 10 -4.75 9.99 -9.23
CA LYS A 10 -5.55 9.55 -10.39
C LYS A 10 -4.75 9.53 -11.69
N THR A 11 -3.86 10.51 -11.90
CA THR A 11 -2.94 10.53 -13.04
C THR A 11 -1.97 9.35 -12.98
N ARG A 12 -1.46 9.02 -11.79
CA ARG A 12 -0.50 7.92 -11.61
C ARG A 12 -1.15 6.54 -11.66
N PHE A 13 -2.36 6.43 -11.13
CA PHE A 13 -3.14 5.22 -10.97
C PHE A 13 -4.55 5.44 -11.53
N PRO A 14 -4.75 5.29 -12.86
CA PRO A 14 -6.03 5.56 -13.51
C PRO A 14 -7.17 4.64 -13.02
N GLY A 15 -6.85 3.54 -12.33
CA GLY A 15 -7.84 2.66 -11.70
C GLY A 15 -8.66 3.33 -10.59
N PHE A 16 -8.20 4.46 -10.03
CA PHE A 16 -8.96 5.23 -9.04
C PHE A 16 -9.64 6.48 -9.63
N ALA A 17 -9.65 6.64 -10.96
CA ALA A 17 -10.24 7.82 -11.61
C ALA A 17 -11.74 8.01 -11.25
N ALA A 18 -12.46 6.90 -11.05
CA ALA A 18 -13.86 6.89 -10.66
C ALA A 18 -14.12 7.14 -9.16
N VAL A 19 -13.08 7.17 -8.33
CA VAL A 19 -13.20 7.39 -6.87
C VAL A 19 -13.38 8.88 -6.59
N ALA A 20 -14.23 9.23 -5.64
CA ALA A 20 -14.47 10.62 -5.26
C ALA A 20 -13.19 11.30 -4.75
N ASP A 21 -12.95 12.56 -5.14
CA ASP A 21 -11.74 13.29 -4.75
C ASP A 21 -11.60 13.44 -3.23
N ALA A 22 -12.72 13.59 -2.51
CA ALA A 22 -12.73 13.63 -1.05
C ALA A 22 -12.19 12.32 -0.43
N THR A 23 -12.60 11.16 -0.96
CA THR A 23 -12.12 9.85 -0.49
C THR A 23 -10.63 9.68 -0.76
N VAL A 24 -10.18 10.08 -1.96
CA VAL A 24 -8.76 10.04 -2.32
C VAL A 24 -7.95 10.98 -1.42
N GLN A 25 -8.46 12.18 -1.12
CA GLN A 25 -7.80 13.13 -0.24
C GLN A 25 -7.67 12.60 1.20
N THR A 26 -8.70 11.93 1.73
CA THR A 26 -8.63 11.27 3.04
C THR A 26 -7.57 10.18 3.08
N ALA A 27 -7.53 9.32 2.05
CA ALA A 27 -6.52 8.26 1.97
C ALA A 27 -5.09 8.82 1.85
N LEU A 28 -4.91 9.96 1.19
CA LEU A 28 -3.63 10.66 1.11
C LEU A 28 -3.22 11.28 2.46
N ASP A 29 -4.16 11.83 3.21
CA ASP A 29 -3.91 12.37 4.56
C ASP A 29 -3.50 11.25 5.52
N GLU A 30 -4.22 10.14 5.51
CA GLU A 30 -3.88 8.94 6.29
C GLU A 30 -2.52 8.37 5.89
N ALA A 31 -2.24 8.27 4.58
CA ALA A 31 -0.93 7.84 4.10
C ALA A 31 0.19 8.79 4.52
N ALA A 32 -0.06 10.09 4.66
CA ALA A 32 0.93 11.04 5.14
C ALA A 32 1.27 10.82 6.63
N LEU A 33 0.28 10.44 7.45
CA LEU A 33 0.48 10.08 8.86
C LEU A 33 1.27 8.77 9.00
N LEU A 34 0.95 7.78 8.16
CA LEU A 34 1.53 6.43 8.24
C LEU A 34 2.90 6.28 7.58
N ALA A 35 3.19 7.05 6.51
CA ALA A 35 4.45 6.92 5.78
C ALA A 35 5.69 7.40 6.54
N GLY A 36 5.52 8.09 7.68
CA GLY A 36 6.64 8.63 8.47
C GLY A 36 7.39 9.78 7.79
N ALA A 37 8.31 10.41 8.53
CA ALA A 37 9.08 11.57 8.08
C ALA A 37 10.50 11.25 7.61
N ASP A 38 11.02 10.06 7.91
CA ASP A 38 12.43 9.68 7.73
C ASP A 38 12.72 9.08 6.35
N TRP A 39 12.41 9.84 5.29
CA TRP A 39 12.73 9.45 3.92
C TRP A 39 14.04 10.08 3.47
N THR A 40 14.98 9.25 3.02
CA THR A 40 16.28 9.69 2.49
C THR A 40 16.14 10.50 1.19
N SER A 41 15.08 10.26 0.43
CA SER A 41 14.82 10.93 -0.85
C SER A 41 13.39 11.46 -0.93
N VAL A 42 13.24 12.78 -1.11
CA VAL A 42 11.95 13.48 -1.30
C VAL A 42 11.06 12.87 -2.41
N PRO A 43 11.58 12.53 -3.60
CA PRO A 43 10.75 11.88 -4.63
C PRO A 43 10.29 10.47 -4.23
N ASP A 44 11.10 9.71 -3.49
CA ASP A 44 10.69 8.40 -2.98
C ASP A 44 9.63 8.56 -1.87
N ALA A 45 9.74 9.59 -1.02
CA ALA A 45 8.71 9.93 -0.04
C ALA A 45 7.34 10.21 -0.71
N ARG A 46 7.34 10.97 -1.81
CA ARG A 46 6.11 11.24 -2.58
C ARG A 46 5.52 9.96 -3.19
N LEU A 47 6.37 9.13 -3.80
CA LEU A 47 5.92 7.87 -4.40
C LEU A 47 5.40 6.89 -3.34
N GLY A 48 6.06 6.83 -2.17
CA GLY A 48 5.66 5.99 -1.05
C GLY A 48 4.27 6.35 -0.54
N ARG A 49 4.00 7.65 -0.32
CA ARG A 49 2.68 8.13 0.08
C ARG A 49 1.59 7.82 -0.95
N LEU A 50 1.90 7.96 -2.25
CA LEU A 50 0.96 7.59 -3.31
C LEU A 50 0.64 6.09 -3.32
N LEU A 51 1.64 5.24 -3.13
CA LEU A 51 1.46 3.78 -3.06
C LEU A 51 0.67 3.37 -1.81
N LEU A 52 0.94 4.01 -0.68
CA LEU A 52 0.24 3.75 0.57
C LEU A 52 -1.23 4.20 0.51
N ALA A 53 -1.51 5.36 -0.07
CA ALA A 53 -2.88 5.81 -0.31
C ALA A 53 -3.64 4.86 -1.25
N ALA A 54 -3.01 4.41 -2.34
CA ALA A 54 -3.60 3.42 -3.25
C ALA A 54 -3.86 2.07 -2.56
N HIS A 55 -2.98 1.66 -1.64
CA HIS A 55 -3.18 0.48 -0.80
C HIS A 55 -4.42 0.61 0.08
N ILE A 56 -4.55 1.71 0.82
CA ILE A 56 -5.71 2.00 1.68
C ILE A 56 -7.00 1.97 0.85
N LEU A 57 -7.04 2.71 -0.26
CA LEU A 57 -8.19 2.73 -1.16
C LEU A 57 -8.56 1.32 -1.66
N THR A 58 -7.56 0.49 -1.98
CA THR A 58 -7.81 -0.89 -2.44
C THR A 58 -8.39 -1.77 -1.33
N LEU A 59 -7.95 -1.60 -0.08
CA LEU A 59 -8.49 -2.31 1.08
C LEU A 59 -9.93 -1.90 1.37
N ASP A 60 -10.27 -0.61 1.19
CA ASP A 60 -11.64 -0.09 1.23
C ASP A 60 -12.50 -0.53 0.04
N GLY A 61 -11.95 -1.36 -0.86
CA GLY A 61 -12.62 -1.81 -2.08
C GLY A 61 -12.85 -0.70 -3.10
N GLN A 62 -12.17 0.44 -2.94
CA GLN A 62 -12.23 1.57 -3.86
C GLN A 62 -11.25 1.35 -5.01
N GLY A 63 -11.72 1.57 -6.25
CA GLY A 63 -10.94 1.41 -7.47
C GLY A 63 -11.49 0.33 -8.40
N SER A 64 -11.08 0.37 -9.66
CA SER A 64 -11.57 -0.53 -10.71
C SER A 64 -10.74 -1.80 -10.90
N GLY A 65 -9.69 -2.00 -10.10
CA GLY A 65 -8.82 -3.17 -10.18
C GLY A 65 -9.46 -4.45 -9.63
N ALA A 66 -9.01 -5.61 -10.10
CA ALA A 66 -9.48 -6.91 -9.62
C ALA A 66 -9.25 -7.12 -8.11
N GLU A 67 -8.17 -6.55 -7.57
CA GLU A 67 -7.88 -6.56 -6.13
C GLU A 67 -8.93 -5.74 -5.36
N ALA A 68 -9.23 -4.51 -5.79
CA ALA A 68 -10.25 -3.66 -5.16
C ALA A 68 -11.64 -4.32 -5.23
N ALA A 69 -11.99 -4.92 -6.37
CA ALA A 69 -13.24 -5.67 -6.51
C ALA A 69 -13.32 -6.88 -5.57
N ALA A 70 -12.20 -7.58 -5.35
CA ALA A 70 -12.14 -8.71 -4.42
C ALA A 70 -12.33 -8.28 -2.95
N PHE A 71 -11.81 -7.12 -2.55
CA PHE A 71 -12.04 -6.54 -1.23
C PHE A 71 -13.48 -6.01 -1.08
N ALA A 72 -14.00 -5.32 -2.10
CA ALA A 72 -15.37 -4.80 -2.14
C ALA A 72 -16.44 -5.92 -2.10
N ALA A 73 -16.16 -7.06 -2.72
CA ALA A 73 -17.06 -8.22 -2.74
C ALA A 73 -17.11 -9.00 -1.40
N GLY A 74 -16.50 -8.47 -0.34
CA GLY A 74 -16.50 -9.06 1.00
C GLY A 74 -15.26 -9.91 1.25
N GLY A 75 -14.11 -9.23 1.39
CA GLY A 75 -12.75 -9.77 1.59
C GLY A 75 -12.51 -10.80 2.71
N PHE A 76 -13.53 -11.51 3.22
CA PHE A 76 -13.41 -12.54 4.25
C PHE A 76 -14.05 -13.90 3.92
N SER A 77 -14.69 -14.11 2.77
CA SER A 77 -15.30 -15.44 2.52
C SER A 77 -14.30 -16.54 2.10
N ARG A 78 -13.00 -16.22 1.94
CA ARG A 78 -11.98 -17.22 1.52
C ARG A 78 -10.69 -17.27 2.34
N MET A 79 -10.42 -16.33 3.26
CA MET A 79 -9.17 -16.35 4.05
C MET A 79 -9.27 -17.07 5.40
N ARG A 80 -10.47 -17.49 5.83
CA ARG A 80 -10.66 -18.46 6.92
C ARG A 80 -11.16 -19.80 6.40
N SER A 81 -10.52 -20.33 5.37
CA SER A 81 -10.70 -21.73 4.95
C SER A 81 -9.38 -22.50 5.07
N GLY A 82 -8.96 -22.69 6.32
CA GLY A 82 -8.68 -24.02 6.87
C GLY A 82 -7.52 -24.89 6.34
N ALA A 83 -6.79 -24.55 5.29
CA ALA A 83 -5.70 -25.41 4.84
C ALA A 83 -4.74 -24.66 3.91
N LEU A 84 -3.71 -24.04 4.48
CA LEU A 84 -2.48 -23.88 3.74
C LEU A 84 -1.31 -24.08 4.70
N GLU A 85 -1.12 -25.34 5.07
CA GLU A 85 0.16 -25.85 5.55
C GLU A 85 1.15 -25.73 4.38
N LEU A 86 1.78 -24.56 4.26
CA LEU A 86 3.03 -24.41 3.53
C LEU A 86 4.12 -24.67 4.55
N GLU A 87 4.68 -25.89 4.52
CA GLU A 87 5.96 -26.18 5.17
C GLU A 87 7.01 -25.20 4.60
N ARG A 88 7.30 -24.13 5.37
CA ARG A 88 8.37 -23.17 5.04
C ARG A 88 9.68 -23.69 5.64
N PRO A 89 10.75 -23.89 4.84
CA PRO A 89 12.08 -23.99 5.41
C PRO A 89 12.44 -22.64 6.02
N HIS A 90 12.86 -22.71 7.28
CA HIS A 90 13.24 -21.60 8.14
C HIS A 90 14.15 -20.57 7.45
N SER A 91 13.58 -19.42 7.11
CA SER A 91 14.31 -18.15 6.93
C SER A 91 13.43 -17.09 7.57
N ALA A 92 13.99 -16.38 8.54
CA ALA A 92 13.31 -15.34 9.32
C ALA A 92 13.02 -14.13 8.43
N GLU A 93 12.06 -14.27 7.53
CA GLU A 93 11.54 -13.18 6.72
C GLU A 93 10.25 -12.71 7.39
N ALA A 94 10.28 -11.47 7.86
CA ALA A 94 9.16 -10.80 8.52
C ALA A 94 7.87 -11.09 7.75
N GLU A 95 6.89 -11.66 8.45
CA GLU A 95 5.55 -11.89 7.91
C GLU A 95 5.11 -10.64 7.15
N PRO A 96 4.68 -10.75 5.87
CA PRO A 96 4.20 -9.59 5.16
C PRO A 96 2.95 -9.11 5.91
N GLY A 97 3.11 -8.10 6.76
CA GLY A 97 2.02 -7.48 7.51
C GLY A 97 0.96 -6.93 6.56
N ALA A 98 -0.08 -6.26 7.07
CA ALA A 98 -1.22 -5.75 6.28
C ALA A 98 -0.85 -5.08 4.93
N LEU A 99 0.34 -4.47 4.82
CA LEU A 99 0.90 -3.90 3.58
C LEU A 99 1.15 -4.93 2.46
N GLY A 100 1.44 -6.19 2.76
CA GLY A 100 1.64 -7.24 1.76
C GLY A 100 0.35 -7.78 1.11
N SER A 101 -0.83 -7.33 1.57
CA SER A 101 -2.13 -7.80 1.10
C SER A 101 -2.54 -7.25 -0.27
N THR A 102 -1.85 -6.23 -0.78
CA THR A 102 -2.11 -5.66 -2.12
C THR A 102 -0.81 -5.46 -2.89
N SER A 103 -0.90 -5.42 -4.21
CA SER A 103 0.23 -5.08 -5.08
C SER A 103 0.86 -3.71 -4.75
N TYR A 104 0.06 -2.74 -4.31
CA TYR A 104 0.55 -1.40 -3.97
C TYR A 104 1.37 -1.38 -2.68
N GLY A 105 0.91 -2.07 -1.64
CA GLY A 105 1.64 -2.14 -0.38
C GLY A 105 2.93 -2.97 -0.47
N ARG A 106 2.99 -3.99 -1.34
CA ARG A 106 4.26 -4.68 -1.68
C ARG A 106 5.27 -3.72 -2.30
N ARG A 107 4.85 -2.92 -3.28
CA ARG A 107 5.71 -1.89 -3.89
C ARG A 107 6.15 -0.81 -2.91
N PHE A 108 5.30 -0.46 -1.94
CA PHE A 108 5.65 0.44 -0.87
C PHE A 108 6.76 -0.14 0.03
N LEU A 109 6.67 -1.43 0.37
CA LEU A 109 7.72 -2.12 1.13
C LEU A 109 9.04 -2.22 0.36
N GLU A 110 9.00 -2.49 -0.95
CA GLU A 110 10.20 -2.46 -1.79
C GLU A 110 10.85 -1.07 -1.79
N LEU A 111 10.03 -0.01 -1.83
CA LEU A 111 10.51 1.37 -1.78
C LEU A 111 11.10 1.72 -0.41
N LEU A 112 10.47 1.28 0.67
CA LEU A 112 11.01 1.42 2.03
C LEU A 112 12.33 0.68 2.19
N GLN A 113 12.43 -0.57 1.73
CA GLN A 113 13.68 -1.34 1.78
C GLN A 113 14.83 -0.66 1.04
N ARG A 114 14.53 0.07 -0.04
CA ARG A 114 15.54 0.86 -0.76
C ARG A 114 15.92 2.16 -0.04
N ASN A 115 15.03 2.70 0.79
CA ASN A 115 15.23 3.97 1.49
C ASN A 115 15.80 3.80 2.91
N VAL A 116 15.57 2.65 3.55
CA VAL A 116 16.19 2.29 4.83
C VAL A 116 17.61 1.78 4.52
N PRO A 117 18.68 2.42 5.03
CA PRO A 117 20.02 1.87 4.89
C PRO A 117 20.02 0.49 5.54
N ALA A 118 20.50 -0.53 4.82
CA ALA A 118 20.63 -1.87 5.36
C ALA A 118 21.32 -1.77 6.73
N VAL A 119 20.59 -2.08 7.80
CA VAL A 119 21.19 -2.23 9.13
C VAL A 119 22.11 -3.43 9.01
N THR A 120 23.40 -3.16 8.77
CA THR A 120 24.45 -4.15 8.95
C THR A 120 24.55 -4.39 10.44
N VAL A 121 23.93 -5.46 10.91
CA VAL A 121 24.28 -6.05 12.21
C VAL A 121 25.70 -6.61 12.03
N VAL A 122 26.68 -5.94 12.63
CA VAL A 122 28.07 -6.42 12.79
C VAL A 122 28.16 -7.24 14.06
#